data_AF-A0A4V2J3P4-F1
#
_entry.id   AF-A0A4V2J3P4-F1
#
_cell.length_a   1.000
_cell.length_b   1.000
_cell.length_c   1.000
_cell.angle_alpha   90.00
_cell.angle_beta   90.00
_cell.angle_gamma   90.00
#
_symmetry.space_group_name_H-M   'P 1'
#
loop_
_entity.id
_entity.type
_entity.pdbx_description
1 polymer ?
#
loop_
_entity_poly.entity_id
_entity_poly.type
_entity_poly.pdbx_seq_one_letter_code
_entity_poly.pdbx_strand_id
1 'polypeptide(L)'
;MAKPKVAKRPTRDEFVLEEIGNQLVEAKQEDSEIVLTVWGREQSVRGWITVMDSRTGKVHVQKNGETIKVPFMDIMQVSYA
;
A
#
# COMPACT_ATOMS: atom_id res chain seq x y z
N MET A 1 7.51 -9.05 -26.69
CA MET A 1 7.49 -7.84 -25.84
C MET A 1 8.33 -8.13 -24.60
N ALA A 2 9.42 -7.39 -24.39
CA ALA A 2 10.31 -7.62 -23.25
C ALA A 2 9.61 -7.22 -21.96
N LYS A 3 9.57 -8.11 -20.96
CA LYS A 3 9.07 -7.79 -19.62
C LYS A 3 9.88 -6.60 -19.10
N PRO A 4 9.25 -5.49 -18.67
CA PRO A 4 9.99 -4.38 -18.10
C PRO A 4 10.81 -4.91 -16.92
N LYS A 5 12.11 -4.59 -16.90
CA LYS A 5 12.99 -4.95 -15.80
C LYS A 5 12.47 -4.22 -14.56
N VAL A 6 11.71 -4.93 -13.73
CA VAL A 6 11.29 -4.41 -12.43
C VAL A 6 12.57 -4.13 -11.64
N ALA A 7 12.87 -2.86 -11.42
CA ALA A 7 14.03 -2.43 -10.63
C ALA A 7 13.98 -3.11 -9.27
N LYS A 8 15.11 -3.53 -8.70
CA LYS A 8 15.16 -4.22 -7.41
C LYS A 8 14.31 -3.47 -6.38
N ARG A 9 13.55 -4.24 -5.57
CA ARG A 9 12.75 -3.68 -4.49
C ARG A 9 13.64 -2.85 -3.57
N PRO A 10 13.27 -1.60 -3.24
CA PRO A 10 14.07 -0.79 -2.34
C PRO A 10 14.10 -1.46 -0.96
N THR A 11 15.29 -1.50 -0.36
CA THR A 11 15.43 -1.76 1.07
C THR A 11 14.96 -0.51 1.80
N ARG A 12 14.03 -0.66 2.75
CA ARG A 12 13.56 0.39 3.64
C ARG A 12 13.99 0.03 5.05
N ASP A 13 14.50 1.01 5.78
CA ASP A 13 14.80 0.85 7.19
C ASP A 13 13.52 0.77 8.04
N GLU A 14 13.70 0.40 9.30
CA GLU A 14 12.59 0.17 10.25
C GLU A 14 11.77 1.43 10.49
N PHE A 15 12.39 2.60 10.54
CA PHE A 15 11.69 3.86 10.80
C PHE A 15 10.74 4.20 9.64
N VAL A 16 11.19 4.07 8.39
CA VAL A 16 10.33 4.28 7.22
C VAL A 16 9.16 3.29 7.19
N LEU A 17 9.40 2.03 7.56
CA LEU A 17 8.33 1.02 7.64
C LEU A 17 7.33 1.35 8.75
N GLU A 18 7.80 1.79 9.92
CA GLU A 18 6.95 2.20 11.03
C GLU A 18 6.07 3.39 10.65
N GLU A 19 6.65 4.42 10.00
CA GLU A 19 5.88 5.58 9.52
C GLU A 19 4.78 5.19 8.53
N ILE A 20 5.10 4.36 7.53
CA ILE A 20 4.11 3.84 6.58
C ILE A 20 3.03 3.04 7.32
N GLY A 21 3.42 2.21 8.29
CA GLY A 21 2.51 1.44 9.13
C GLY A 21 1.54 2.35 9.90
N ASN A 22 2.05 3.39 10.54
CA ASN A 22 1.27 4.36 11.29
C ASN A 22 0.26 5.09 10.39
N GLN A 23 0.68 5.55 9.22
CA GLN A 23 -0.22 6.20 8.25
C GLN A 23 -1.36 5.27 7.79
N LEU A 24 -1.09 3.98 7.58
CA LEU A 24 -2.12 3.01 7.19
C LEU A 24 -3.10 2.73 8.33
N VAL A 25 -2.60 2.66 9.57
CA VAL A 25 -3.45 2.48 10.76
C VAL A 25 -4.36 3.69 10.94
N GLU A 26 -3.81 4.90 10.87
CA GLU A 26 -4.54 6.17 10.96
C GLU A 26 -5.63 6.24 9.88
N ALA A 27 -5.25 6.06 8.60
CA ALA A 27 -6.21 6.09 7.50
C ALA A 27 -7.34 5.06 7.65
N LYS A 28 -7.05 3.87 8.19
CA LYS A 28 -8.07 2.86 8.48
C LYS A 28 -8.99 3.27 9.63
N GLN A 29 -8.45 3.89 10.68
CA GLN A 29 -9.24 4.32 11.84
C GLN A 29 -10.15 5.50 11.51
N GLU A 30 -9.68 6.40 10.66
CA GLU A 30 -10.41 7.59 10.24
C GLU A 30 -11.37 7.35 9.07
N ASP A 31 -11.36 6.16 8.47
CA ASP A 31 -12.09 5.85 7.23
C ASP A 31 -11.72 6.82 6.08
N SER A 32 -10.43 7.18 6.01
CA SER A 32 -9.90 8.12 5.03
C SER A 32 -9.61 7.43 3.69
N GLU A 33 -9.98 8.07 2.58
CA GLU A 33 -9.57 7.62 1.25
C GLU A 33 -8.09 7.95 1.03
N ILE A 34 -7.30 6.94 0.66
CA ILE A 34 -5.86 7.09 0.44
C ILE A 34 -5.44 6.69 -0.97
N VAL A 35 -4.25 7.13 -1.35
CA VAL A 35 -3.52 6.76 -2.56
C VAL A 35 -2.19 6.12 -2.16
N LEU A 36 -1.98 4.88 -2.59
CA LEU A 36 -0.77 4.12 -2.38
C LEU A 36 0.09 4.11 -3.63
N THR A 37 1.35 4.51 -3.48
CA THR A 37 2.38 4.23 -4.49
C THR A 37 2.96 2.86 -4.19
N VAL A 38 2.93 1.94 -5.15
CA VAL A 38 3.30 0.54 -4.96
C VAL A 38 4.48 0.16 -5.86
N TRP A 39 5.52 -0.41 -5.28
CA TRP A 39 6.68 -0.88 -6.01
C TRP A 39 6.28 -1.92 -7.07
N GLY A 40 6.86 -1.80 -8.26
CA GLY A 40 6.57 -2.70 -9.38
C GLY A 40 5.19 -2.51 -10.01
N ARG A 41 4.43 -1.47 -9.62
CA ARG A 41 3.20 -1.05 -10.30
C ARG A 41 3.36 0.37 -10.84
N GLU A 42 2.93 0.57 -12.08
CA GLU A 42 2.89 1.90 -12.70
C GLU A 42 1.72 2.74 -12.16
N GLN A 43 0.59 2.09 -11.86
CA GLN A 43 -0.60 2.75 -11.35
C GLN A 43 -0.67 2.69 -9.82
N SER A 44 -0.98 3.83 -9.21
CA SER A 44 -1.27 3.92 -7.78
C SER A 44 -2.56 3.18 -7.43
N VAL A 45 -2.63 2.65 -6.21
CA VAL A 45 -3.86 2.03 -5.68
C VAL A 45 -4.60 3.06 -4.83
N ARG A 46 -5.85 3.37 -5.16
CA ARG A 46 -6.67 4.36 -4.44
C ARG A 46 -7.90 3.72 -3.82
N GLY A 47 -8.25 4.09 -2.59
CA GLY A 47 -9.46 3.64 -1.90
C GLY A 47 -9.34 3.66 -0.38
N TRP A 48 -10.23 2.94 0.29
CA TRP A 48 -10.29 2.82 1.76
C TRP A 48 -9.66 1.53 2.25
N ILE A 49 -8.93 1.59 3.36
CA ILE A 49 -8.37 0.40 3.98
C ILE A 49 -9.47 -0.35 4.72
N THR A 50 -9.79 -1.57 4.28
CA THR A 50 -10.77 -2.42 4.97
C THR A 50 -10.12 -3.40 5.95
N VAL A 51 -8.94 -3.92 5.60
CA VAL A 51 -8.23 -4.93 6.40
C VAL A 51 -6.71 -4.71 6.32
N MET A 52 -6.06 -4.79 7.48
CA MET A 52 -4.61 -5.00 7.60
C MET A 52 -4.38 -6.45 8.04
N ASP A 53 -4.05 -7.33 7.09
CA ASP A 53 -3.92 -8.77 7.33
C ASP A 53 -2.50 -9.09 7.82
N SER A 54 -2.35 -9.21 9.14
CA SER A 54 -1.08 -9.55 9.81
C SER A 54 -0.56 -10.94 9.47
N ARG A 55 -1.44 -11.87 9.04
CA ARG A 55 -1.04 -13.23 8.66
C ARG A 55 -0.40 -13.26 7.28
N THR A 56 -0.88 -12.44 6.34
CA THR A 56 -0.33 -12.41 4.96
C THR A 56 0.55 -11.20 4.68
N GLY A 57 0.63 -10.24 5.59
CA GLY A 57 1.36 -8.99 5.41
C GLY A 57 0.77 -8.10 4.32
N LYS A 58 -0.54 -8.20 4.06
CA LYS A 58 -1.24 -7.47 3.00
C LYS A 58 -2.22 -6.46 3.56
N VAL A 59 -2.31 -5.33 2.89
CA VAL A 59 -3.30 -4.28 3.11
C VAL A 59 -4.37 -4.40 2.03
N HIS A 60 -5.63 -4.48 2.45
CA HIS A 60 -6.77 -4.55 1.55
C HIS A 60 -7.33 -3.14 1.36
N VAL A 61 -7.28 -2.66 0.13
CA VAL A 61 -7.83 -1.36 -0.26
C VAL A 61 -9.08 -1.62 -1.09
N GLN A 62 -10.22 -1.06 -0.68
CA GLN A 62 -11.49 -1.18 -1.37
C GLN A 62 -11.84 0.13 -2.07
N LYS A 63 -12.32 0.02 -3.32
CA LYS A 63 -12.92 1.13 -4.05
C LYS A 63 -13.95 0.60 -5.03
N ASN A 64 -15.13 1.22 -5.09
CA ASN A 64 -16.22 0.86 -6.01
C ASN A 64 -16.59 -0.65 -5.98
N GLY A 65 -16.55 -1.28 -4.80
CA GLY A 65 -16.86 -2.71 -4.65
C GLY A 65 -15.72 -3.67 -4.99
N GLU A 66 -14.62 -3.19 -5.58
CA GLU A 66 -13.42 -3.99 -5.83
C GLU A 66 -12.45 -3.92 -4.65
N THR A 67 -11.80 -5.04 -4.32
CA THR A 67 -10.76 -5.09 -3.29
C THR A 67 -9.41 -5.44 -3.90
N ILE A 68 -8.45 -4.52 -3.76
CA ILE A 68 -7.07 -4.69 -4.19
C ILE A 68 -6.23 -5.03 -2.96
N LYS A 69 -5.51 -6.15 -3.02
CA LYS A 69 -4.60 -6.58 -1.96
C LYS A 69 -3.17 -6.17 -2.31
N VAL A 70 -2.57 -5.34 -1.45
CA VAL A 70 -1.21 -4.80 -1.64
C VAL A 70 -0.33 -5.34 -0.53
N PRO A 71 0.80 -6.01 -0.82
CA PRO A 71 1.78 -6.34 0.21
C PRO A 71 2.26 -5.05 0.89
N PHE A 72 2.25 -5.00 2.23
CA PHE A 72 2.76 -3.86 3.00
C PHE A 72 4.19 -3.50 2.54
N MET A 73 4.97 -4.55 2.34
CA MET A 73 6.33 -4.49 1.83
C MET A 73 6.45 -3.84 0.45
N ASP A 74 5.41 -3.78 -0.37
CA ASP A 74 5.47 -3.11 -1.67
C ASP A 74 4.98 -1.67 -1.62
N ILE A 75 4.36 -1.22 -0.52
CA ILE A 75 3.93 0.18 -0.35
C ILE A 75 5.17 1.05 -0.19
N MET A 76 5.29 2.06 -1.05
CA MET A 76 6.40 3.01 -1.06
C MET A 76 5.99 4.35 -0.45
N GLN A 77 4.72 4.73 -0.57
CA GLN A 77 4.19 6.00 -0.05
C GLN A 77 2.68 5.87 0.18
N VAL A 78 2.19 6.52 1.23
CA VAL A 78 0.78 6.78 1.50
C VAL A 78 0.52 8.26 1.28
N SER A 79 -0.61 8.60 0.66
CA SER A 79 -1.05 9.99 0.47
C SER A 79 -2.55 10.08 0.66
N TYR A 80 -3.02 11.15 1.28
CA TYR A 80 -4.45 11.40 1.48
C TYR A 80 -5.04 12.06 0.22
N ALA A 81 -6.25 11.65 -0.15
CA ALA A 81 -6.94 12.13 -1.36
C ALA A 81 -7.68 13.45 -1.17
#